data_AF-A0A7R9CDT6-F1
#
_entry.id   AF-A0A7R9CDT6-F1
#
_cell.length_a   1.000
_cell.length_b   1.000
_cell.length_c   1.000
_cell.angle_alpha   90.00
_cell.angle_beta   90.00
_cell.angle_gamma   90.00
#
_symmetry.space_group_name_H-M   'P 1'
#
loop_
_entity.id
_entity.type
_entity.pdbx_description
1 polymer ?
#
loop_
_entity_poly.entity_id
_entity_poly.type
_entity_poly.pdbx_seq_one_letter_code
_entity_poly.pdbx_strand_id
1 'polypeptide(L)'
;MTVNTPHSLHHFTVDCTSAHKGLFSGILVLVLTIISLILFFVLNEDPQYKQTAVFEVNVCELVLYIISTIAVIVCMIQMRGLKYHHSSSGHGGGGLGLDNSLLVMAQTGMYIYCMFSIIGCSFGNEDSLAPGGMATELSSLIQTTCQTVFVLDASWRRCRTANQARRKPGRQIITFLLVANMAMWAINTLEKGHAEFRPSHLKFFGVWAWTVITHVSMPLAIFYRFHSTICLFEIWKSAYKMKV
;
A
#
# COMPACT_ATOMS: atom_id res chain seq x y z
N MET A 1 -18.06 1.06 -54.15
CA MET A 1 -17.87 -0.07 -53.21
C MET A 1 -17.06 0.43 -52.04
N THR A 2 -17.72 0.78 -50.93
CA THR A 2 -17.08 1.18 -49.68
C THR A 2 -16.82 -0.07 -48.85
N VAL A 3 -15.53 -0.38 -48.65
CA VAL A 3 -15.09 -1.49 -47.80
C VAL A 3 -15.19 -1.03 -46.35
N ASN A 4 -16.20 -1.53 -45.65
CA ASN A 4 -16.34 -1.36 -44.20
C ASN A 4 -15.28 -2.21 -43.50
N THR A 5 -14.24 -1.58 -42.96
CA THR A 5 -13.33 -2.21 -41.99
C THR A 5 -14.05 -2.29 -40.63
N PRO A 6 -14.16 -3.46 -39.99
CA PRO A 6 -14.70 -3.53 -38.65
C PRO A 6 -13.66 -2.94 -37.69
N HIS A 7 -14.02 -1.83 -37.03
CA HIS A 7 -13.31 -1.35 -35.86
C HIS A 7 -13.33 -2.45 -34.80
N SER A 8 -12.17 -3.03 -34.48
CA SER A 8 -12.02 -3.90 -33.32
C SER A 8 -12.16 -3.05 -32.06
N LEU A 9 -13.38 -2.98 -31.54
CA LEU A 9 -13.62 -2.58 -30.16
C LEU A 9 -12.75 -3.47 -29.28
N HIS A 10 -11.70 -2.89 -28.69
CA HIS A 10 -10.91 -3.48 -27.63
C HIS A 10 -11.82 -3.73 -26.43
N HIS A 11 -12.59 -4.82 -26.47
CA HIS A 11 -13.34 -5.30 -25.34
C HIS A 11 -12.31 -5.68 -24.28
N PHE A 12 -12.15 -4.81 -23.28
CA PHE A 12 -11.28 -5.04 -22.13
C PHE A 12 -11.97 -6.06 -21.23
N THR A 13 -11.98 -7.32 -21.68
CA THR A 13 -12.55 -8.42 -20.91
C THR A 13 -11.60 -8.71 -19.76
N VAL A 14 -11.97 -8.22 -18.58
CA VAL A 14 -11.23 -8.47 -17.35
C VAL A 14 -11.55 -9.89 -16.90
N ASP A 15 -10.70 -10.85 -17.26
CA ASP A 15 -10.81 -12.22 -16.75
C ASP A 15 -10.46 -12.27 -15.26
N CYS A 16 -11.47 -12.05 -14.41
CA CYS A 16 -11.40 -12.16 -12.95
C CYS A 16 -11.39 -13.60 -12.42
N THR A 17 -11.64 -14.60 -13.28
CA THR A 17 -11.75 -16.01 -12.87
C THR A 17 -10.51 -16.53 -12.16
N SER A 18 -9.32 -16.02 -12.51
CA SER A 18 -8.07 -16.37 -11.82
C SER A 18 -7.73 -15.46 -10.63
N ALA A 19 -8.51 -14.42 -10.32
CA ALA A 19 -8.21 -13.39 -9.31
C ALA A 19 -9.14 -13.42 -8.08
N HIS A 20 -10.28 -14.13 -8.17
CA HIS A 20 -11.36 -14.10 -7.17
C HIS A 20 -10.93 -14.39 -5.73
N LYS A 21 -10.01 -15.35 -5.49
CA LYS A 21 -9.54 -15.67 -4.12
C LYS A 21 -8.81 -14.50 -3.47
N GLY A 22 -7.95 -13.83 -4.23
CA GLY A 22 -7.22 -12.66 -3.78
C GLY A 22 -8.15 -11.48 -3.52
N LEU A 23 -9.14 -11.29 -4.40
CA LEU A 23 -10.16 -10.25 -4.23
C LEU A 23 -11.01 -10.48 -2.98
N PHE A 24 -11.52 -11.69 -2.76
CA PHE A 24 -12.34 -12.01 -1.60
C PHE A 24 -11.56 -11.84 -0.29
N SER A 25 -10.33 -12.35 -0.24
CA SER A 25 -9.44 -12.16 0.92
C SER A 25 -9.16 -10.67 1.17
N GLY A 26 -8.92 -9.90 0.11
CA GLY A 26 -8.72 -8.45 0.20
C GLY A 26 -9.95 -7.71 0.72
N ILE A 27 -11.14 -8.05 0.22
CA ILE A 27 -12.41 -7.46 0.69
C ILE A 27 -12.63 -7.77 2.17
N LEU A 28 -12.36 -9.01 2.61
CA LEU A 28 -12.47 -9.37 4.02
C LEU A 28 -11.56 -8.49 4.89
N VAL A 29 -10.30 -8.30 4.48
CA VAL A 29 -9.36 -7.40 5.18
C VAL A 29 -9.87 -5.97 5.19
N LEU A 30 -10.37 -5.46 4.07
CA LEU A 30 -10.92 -4.10 3.99
C LEU A 30 -12.13 -3.91 4.92
N VAL A 31 -13.05 -4.88 4.96
CA VAL A 31 -14.22 -4.83 5.85
C VAL A 31 -13.79 -4.83 7.31
N LEU A 32 -12.85 -5.70 7.69
CA LEU A 32 -12.30 -5.73 9.05
C LEU A 32 -11.61 -4.40 9.42
N THR A 33 -10.86 -3.80 8.49
CA THR A 33 -10.26 -2.47 8.69
C THR A 33 -11.30 -1.38 8.85
N ILE A 34 -12.39 -1.40 8.06
CA ILE A 34 -13.48 -0.42 8.21
C ILE A 34 -14.15 -0.57 9.59
N ILE A 35 -14.40 -1.81 10.04
CA ILE A 35 -14.96 -2.06 11.38
C ILE A 35 -14.01 -1.53 12.46
N SER A 36 -12.71 -1.82 12.37
CA SER A 36 -11.70 -1.30 13.30
C SER A 36 -11.70 0.23 13.34
N LEU A 37 -11.73 0.90 12.17
CA LEU A 37 -11.79 2.36 12.10
C LEU A 37 -13.06 2.94 12.73
N ILE A 38 -14.22 2.32 12.50
CA ILE A 38 -15.48 2.75 13.14
C ILE A 38 -15.38 2.59 14.66
N LEU A 39 -14.87 1.46 15.15
CA LEU A 39 -14.65 1.24 16.58
C LEU A 39 -13.69 2.27 17.17
N PHE A 40 -12.57 2.56 16.49
CA PHE A 40 -11.63 3.59 16.89
C PHE A 40 -12.31 4.94 17.06
N PHE A 41 -13.08 5.41 16.06
CA PHE A 41 -13.76 6.70 16.15
C PHE A 41 -14.79 6.76 17.26
N VAL A 42 -15.59 5.71 17.44
CA VAL A 42 -16.62 5.64 18.49
C VAL A 42 -15.99 5.61 19.88
N LEU A 43 -14.96 4.77 20.10
CA LEU A 43 -14.34 4.63 21.42
C LEU A 43 -13.44 5.82 21.79
N ASN A 44 -12.92 6.57 20.80
CA ASN A 44 -12.06 7.72 21.05
C ASN A 44 -12.83 8.96 21.57
N GLU A 45 -14.17 8.99 21.44
CA GLU A 45 -15.00 10.04 22.05
C GLU A 45 -15.04 9.93 23.59
N ASP A 46 -14.86 8.72 24.13
CA ASP A 46 -14.97 8.47 25.56
C ASP A 46 -13.58 8.37 26.22
N PRO A 47 -13.21 9.26 27.18
CA PRO A 47 -11.86 9.29 27.74
C PRO A 47 -11.42 7.98 28.39
N GLN A 48 -12.36 7.18 28.88
CA GLN A 48 -12.08 5.88 29.51
C GLN A 48 -11.62 4.82 28.48
N TYR A 49 -12.13 4.88 27.25
CA TYR A 49 -11.88 3.88 26.21
C TYR A 49 -10.81 4.29 25.20
N LYS A 50 -10.28 5.52 25.29
CA LYS A 50 -9.30 6.08 24.36
C LYS A 50 -8.04 5.22 24.19
N GLN A 51 -7.48 4.67 25.27
CA GLN A 51 -6.31 3.78 25.18
C GLN A 51 -6.64 2.45 24.50
N THR A 52 -7.82 1.91 24.77
CA THR A 52 -8.31 0.69 24.12
C THR A 52 -8.52 0.90 22.62
N ALA A 53 -9.06 2.06 22.21
CA ALA A 53 -9.23 2.43 20.81
C ALA A 53 -7.87 2.46 20.07
N VAL A 54 -6.88 3.15 20.64
CA VAL A 54 -5.53 3.25 20.04
C VAL A 54 -4.84 1.88 19.98
N PHE A 55 -5.01 1.04 21.01
CA PHE A 55 -4.46 -0.31 21.00
C PHE A 55 -5.10 -1.18 19.92
N GLU A 56 -6.42 -1.14 19.78
CA GLU A 56 -7.18 -1.89 18.79
C GLU A 56 -6.71 -1.58 17.36
N VAL A 57 -6.66 -0.29 17.00
CA VAL A 57 -6.26 0.12 15.65
C VAL A 57 -4.79 -0.20 15.37
N ASN A 58 -3.89 -0.04 16.36
CA ASN A 58 -2.48 -0.43 16.22
C ASN A 58 -2.33 -1.94 15.97
N VAL A 59 -3.12 -2.79 16.63
CA VAL A 59 -3.11 -4.24 16.37
C VAL A 59 -3.60 -4.55 14.96
N CYS A 60 -4.69 -3.90 14.52
CA CYS A 60 -5.20 -4.02 13.15
C CYS A 60 -4.14 -3.61 12.12
N GLU A 61 -3.49 -2.46 12.32
CA GLU A 61 -2.39 -1.98 11.49
C GLU A 61 -1.23 -2.98 11.41
N LEU A 62 -0.75 -3.45 12.57
CA LEU A 62 0.37 -4.37 12.64
C LEU A 62 0.09 -5.66 11.87
N VAL A 63 -1.10 -6.25 12.09
CA VAL A 63 -1.53 -7.44 11.35
C VAL A 63 -1.59 -7.15 9.85
N LEU A 64 -2.18 -6.02 9.46
CA LEU A 64 -2.29 -5.61 8.06
C LEU A 64 -0.92 -5.43 7.38
N TYR A 65 0.05 -4.83 8.07
CA TYR A 65 1.41 -4.67 7.57
C TYR A 65 2.14 -6.02 7.45
N ILE A 66 1.99 -6.92 8.42
CA ILE A 66 2.62 -8.25 8.39
C ILE A 66 2.07 -9.07 7.21
N ILE A 67 0.74 -9.20 7.08
CA ILE A 67 0.14 -9.98 5.99
C ILE A 67 0.48 -9.39 4.62
N SER A 68 0.52 -8.06 4.51
CA SER A 68 0.88 -7.38 3.26
C SER A 68 2.35 -7.56 2.91
N THR A 69 3.24 -7.54 3.89
CA THR A 69 4.68 -7.82 3.69
C THR A 69 4.89 -9.24 3.18
N ILE A 70 4.25 -10.23 3.82
CA ILE A 70 4.31 -11.63 3.38
C ILE A 70 3.78 -11.75 1.95
N ALA A 71 2.63 -11.14 1.66
CA ALA A 71 2.05 -11.14 0.32
C ALA A 71 3.01 -10.54 -0.72
N VAL A 72 3.63 -9.40 -0.43
CA VAL A 72 4.64 -8.77 -1.31
C VAL A 72 5.82 -9.71 -1.58
N ILE A 73 6.38 -10.34 -0.54
CA ILE A 73 7.51 -11.26 -0.68
C ILE A 73 7.13 -12.48 -1.53
N VAL A 74 5.99 -13.11 -1.24
CA VAL A 74 5.49 -14.25 -2.03
C VAL A 74 5.22 -13.83 -3.47
N CYS A 75 4.69 -12.64 -3.70
CA CYS A 75 4.44 -12.12 -5.04
C CYS A 75 5.74 -11.89 -5.81
N MET A 76 6.76 -11.30 -5.18
CA MET A 76 8.11 -11.16 -5.74
C MET A 76 8.66 -12.51 -6.21
N ILE A 77 8.54 -13.54 -5.37
CA ILE A 77 9.04 -14.89 -5.69
C ILE A 77 8.26 -15.49 -6.89
N GLN A 78 6.93 -15.39 -6.90
CA GLN A 78 6.11 -15.92 -8.00
C GLN A 78 6.36 -15.20 -9.33
N MET A 79 6.60 -13.89 -9.29
CA MET A 79 6.85 -13.07 -10.47
C MET A 79 8.29 -13.12 -10.97
N ARG A 80 9.24 -13.64 -10.18
CA ARG A 80 10.67 -13.69 -10.53
C ARG A 80 10.96 -14.39 -11.86
N GLY A 81 10.12 -15.36 -12.25
CA GLY A 81 10.25 -16.08 -13.53
C GLY A 81 9.80 -15.32 -14.78
N LEU A 82 9.21 -14.12 -14.63
CA LEU A 82 8.85 -13.24 -15.73
C LEU A 82 10.11 -12.53 -16.26
N LYS A 83 10.17 -12.32 -17.59
CA LYS A 83 11.34 -11.70 -18.22
C LYS A 83 11.40 -10.22 -17.86
N TYR A 84 12.56 -9.75 -17.44
CA TYR A 84 12.83 -8.33 -17.28
C TYR A 84 12.95 -7.67 -18.66
N HIS A 85 12.13 -6.65 -18.91
CA HIS A 85 12.14 -5.88 -20.13
C HIS A 85 12.43 -4.42 -19.80
N HIS A 86 13.69 -4.03 -19.94
CA HIS A 86 14.08 -2.63 -19.85
C HIS A 86 13.63 -1.92 -21.14
N SER A 87 12.64 -1.05 -21.05
CA SER A 87 12.11 -0.35 -22.23
C SER A 87 13.09 0.75 -22.66
N SER A 88 14.08 0.40 -23.49
CA SER A 88 15.08 1.35 -23.99
C SER A 88 14.62 2.16 -25.22
N SER A 89 13.36 2.12 -25.64
CA SER A 89 12.97 2.82 -26.88
C SER A 89 11.49 3.25 -26.92
N GLY A 90 11.29 4.55 -27.14
CA GLY A 90 10.17 5.12 -27.92
C GLY A 90 8.80 5.24 -27.22
N HIS A 91 8.45 6.46 -26.83
CA HIS A 91 7.09 7.04 -26.75
C HIS A 91 6.02 6.40 -25.83
N GLY A 92 6.25 5.25 -25.19
CA GLY A 92 5.31 4.63 -24.23
C GLY A 92 5.92 4.17 -22.90
N GLY A 93 7.26 4.21 -22.75
CA GLY A 93 7.96 3.79 -21.54
C GLY A 93 8.21 4.90 -20.51
N GLY A 94 8.05 6.16 -20.91
CA GLY A 94 8.28 7.33 -20.03
C GLY A 94 7.30 7.37 -18.85
N GLY A 95 6.04 6.98 -19.07
CA GLY A 95 5.02 6.93 -18.00
C GLY A 95 5.42 6.04 -16.84
N LEU A 96 5.86 4.80 -17.10
CA LEU A 96 6.32 3.89 -16.04
C LEU A 96 7.55 4.43 -15.27
N GLY A 97 8.49 5.07 -15.97
CA GLY A 97 9.67 5.67 -15.33
C GLY A 97 9.30 6.84 -14.42
N LEU A 98 8.37 7.69 -14.87
CA LEU A 98 7.83 8.78 -14.06
C LEU A 98 7.05 8.23 -12.86
N ASP A 99 6.13 7.30 -13.07
CA ASP A 99 5.35 6.68 -11.99
C ASP A 99 6.26 6.10 -10.89
N ASN A 100 7.33 5.40 -11.30
CA ASN A 100 8.32 4.87 -10.37
C ASN A 100 9.08 5.96 -9.61
N SER A 101 9.39 7.08 -10.27
CA SER A 101 10.08 8.22 -9.65
C SER A 101 9.17 8.95 -8.64
N LEU A 102 7.90 9.15 -9.00
CA LEU A 102 6.86 9.69 -8.12
C LEU A 102 6.65 8.81 -6.90
N LEU A 103 6.64 7.49 -7.06
CA LEU A 103 6.52 6.53 -5.96
C LEU A 103 7.66 6.70 -4.93
N VAL A 104 8.90 6.76 -5.40
CA VAL A 104 10.09 6.92 -4.54
C VAL A 104 10.09 8.28 -3.85
N MET A 105 9.67 9.34 -4.54
CA MET A 105 9.53 10.66 -3.95
C MET A 105 8.47 10.67 -2.84
N ALA A 106 7.29 10.10 -3.09
CA ALA A 106 6.21 10.03 -2.11
C ALA A 106 6.61 9.25 -0.84
N GLN A 107 7.40 8.19 -1.02
CA GLN A 107 7.90 7.35 0.06
C GLN A 107 8.74 8.10 1.10
N THR A 108 9.38 9.21 0.72
CA THR A 108 10.13 10.05 1.65
C THR A 108 9.25 10.56 2.80
N GLY A 109 7.99 10.92 2.53
CA GLY A 109 7.04 11.34 3.56
C GLY A 109 6.71 10.21 4.53
N MET A 110 6.53 8.99 4.02
CA MET A 110 6.29 7.81 4.86
C MET A 110 7.47 7.55 5.80
N TYR A 111 8.70 7.68 5.31
CA TYR A 111 9.91 7.52 6.12
C TYR A 111 10.05 8.61 7.17
N ILE A 112 9.82 9.87 6.81
CA ILE A 112 9.84 10.98 7.76
C ILE A 112 8.85 10.72 8.89
N TYR A 113 7.60 10.37 8.57
CA TYR A 113 6.58 10.09 9.58
C TYR A 113 7.00 8.94 10.50
N CYS A 114 7.35 7.78 9.95
CA CYS A 114 7.71 6.62 10.76
C CYS A 114 8.96 6.87 11.61
N MET A 115 9.97 7.58 11.09
CA MET A 115 11.17 7.93 11.86
C MET A 115 10.83 8.76 13.09
N PHE A 116 10.07 9.85 12.94
CA PHE A 116 9.67 10.67 14.07
C PHE A 116 8.69 9.94 15.01
N SER A 117 7.81 9.10 14.49
CA SER A 117 6.92 8.30 15.33
C SER A 117 7.67 7.24 16.14
N ILE A 118 8.71 6.60 15.57
CA ILE A 118 9.58 5.68 16.30
C ILE A 118 10.33 6.42 17.41
N ILE A 119 10.89 7.60 17.13
CA ILE A 119 11.57 8.43 18.15
C ILE A 119 10.59 8.81 19.27
N GLY A 120 9.37 9.21 18.92
CA GLY A 120 8.32 9.52 19.90
C GLY A 120 7.92 8.31 20.74
N CYS A 121 7.93 7.10 20.16
CA CYS A 121 7.67 5.87 20.89
C CYS A 121 8.86 5.42 21.76
N SER A 122 10.10 5.64 21.33
CA SER A 122 11.28 5.15 22.06
C SER A 122 11.70 6.06 23.22
N PHE A 123 11.43 7.37 23.11
CA PHE A 123 11.84 8.37 24.11
C PHE A 123 10.65 9.02 24.84
N GLY A 124 9.41 8.67 24.49
CA GLY A 124 8.22 9.09 25.23
C GLY A 124 8.12 8.39 26.59
N ASN A 125 7.50 9.05 27.57
CA ASN A 125 7.28 8.47 28.90
C ASN A 125 6.54 7.13 28.81
N GLU A 126 7.07 6.10 29.48
CA GLU A 126 6.58 4.71 29.42
C GLU A 126 5.10 4.59 29.84
N ASP A 127 4.63 5.43 30.76
CA ASP A 127 3.25 5.43 31.27
C ASP A 127 2.17 5.84 30.24
N SER A 128 2.57 6.39 29.09
CA SER A 128 1.63 6.86 28.04
C SER A 128 1.86 6.18 26.69
N LEU A 129 2.67 5.13 26.63
CA LEU A 129 2.96 4.43 25.39
C LEU A 129 1.82 3.47 25.04
N ALA A 130 1.26 3.62 23.84
CA ALA A 130 0.37 2.59 23.29
C ALA A 130 1.19 1.29 23.08
N PRO A 131 0.82 0.16 23.70
CA PRO A 131 1.55 -1.09 23.56
C PRO A 131 1.63 -1.48 22.08
N GLY A 132 2.86 -1.66 21.56
CA GLY A 132 3.08 -2.07 20.16
C GLY A 132 3.21 -0.94 19.13
N GLY A 133 3.14 0.34 19.52
CA GLY A 133 3.29 1.47 18.59
C GLY A 133 4.61 1.43 17.78
N MET A 134 5.74 1.23 18.45
CA MET A 134 7.05 1.13 17.80
C MET A 134 7.12 -0.04 16.80
N ALA A 135 6.59 -1.21 17.18
CA ALA A 135 6.57 -2.38 16.32
C ALA A 135 5.71 -2.15 15.06
N THR A 136 4.62 -1.40 15.20
CA THR A 136 3.73 -1.02 14.10
C THR A 136 4.42 -0.09 13.11
N GLU A 137 5.11 0.95 13.59
CA GLU A 137 5.85 1.88 12.73
C GLU A 137 7.06 1.21 12.05
N LEU A 138 7.78 0.31 12.75
CA LEU A 138 8.83 -0.50 12.13
C LEU A 138 8.28 -1.46 11.07
N SER A 139 7.16 -2.13 11.36
CA SER A 139 6.50 -3.02 10.39
C SER A 139 6.03 -2.26 9.16
N SER A 140 5.53 -1.03 9.34
CA SER A 140 5.15 -0.13 8.27
C SER A 140 6.33 0.28 7.37
N LEU A 141 7.49 0.59 7.96
CA LEU A 141 8.72 0.85 7.21
C LEU A 141 9.15 -0.35 6.37
N ILE A 142 9.17 -1.54 6.98
CA ILE A 142 9.52 -2.78 6.28
C ILE A 142 8.54 -3.04 5.13
N GLN A 143 7.24 -2.96 5.41
CA GLN A 143 6.18 -3.21 4.43
C GLN A 143 6.28 -2.25 3.24
N THR A 144 6.43 -0.95 3.50
CA THR A 144 6.57 0.10 2.49
C THR A 144 7.84 -0.12 1.65
N THR A 145 8.96 -0.44 2.29
CA THR A 145 10.23 -0.71 1.60
C THR A 145 10.11 -1.92 0.67
N CYS A 146 9.61 -3.05 1.19
CA CYS A 146 9.39 -4.26 0.41
C CYS A 146 8.43 -4.00 -0.75
N GLN A 147 7.35 -3.26 -0.54
CA GLN A 147 6.38 -2.95 -1.59
C GLN A 147 6.98 -2.07 -2.68
N THR A 148 7.75 -1.03 -2.34
CA THR A 148 8.44 -0.22 -3.35
C THR A 148 9.39 -1.06 -4.17
N VAL A 149 10.23 -1.88 -3.53
CA VAL A 149 11.17 -2.76 -4.24
C VAL A 149 10.42 -3.69 -5.20
N PHE A 150 9.32 -4.30 -4.74
CA PHE A 150 8.47 -5.12 -5.59
C PHE A 150 7.89 -4.34 -6.76
N VAL A 151 7.33 -3.15 -6.54
CA VAL A 151 6.71 -2.34 -7.59
C VAL A 151 7.74 -1.94 -8.63
N LEU A 152 8.91 -1.46 -8.21
CA LEU A 152 9.99 -1.08 -9.12
C LEU A 152 10.43 -2.27 -9.98
N ASP A 153 10.68 -3.43 -9.36
CA ASP A 153 11.07 -4.65 -10.07
C ASP A 153 9.97 -5.18 -11.01
N ALA A 154 8.74 -5.31 -10.51
CA ALA A 154 7.62 -5.86 -11.26
C ALA A 154 7.12 -4.93 -12.38
N SER A 155 7.31 -3.61 -12.25
CA SER A 155 6.96 -2.64 -13.30
C SER A 155 7.61 -2.98 -14.65
N TRP A 156 8.83 -3.55 -14.62
CA TRP A 156 9.61 -3.94 -15.80
C TRP A 156 9.47 -5.41 -16.19
N ARG A 157 8.67 -6.21 -15.46
CA ARG A 157 8.50 -7.65 -15.75
C ARG A 157 7.31 -7.90 -16.66
N ARG A 158 7.52 -8.75 -17.69
CA ARG A 158 6.46 -9.17 -18.62
C ARG A 158 6.53 -10.67 -18.89
N CYS A 159 5.38 -11.27 -19.20
CA CYS A 159 5.30 -12.69 -19.57
C CYS A 159 6.04 -12.96 -20.88
N ARG A 160 6.76 -14.08 -20.94
CA ARG A 160 7.51 -14.50 -22.13
C ARG A 160 6.81 -15.62 -22.91
N THR A 161 6.08 -16.48 -22.21
CA THR A 161 5.46 -17.67 -22.81
C THR A 161 3.94 -17.64 -22.68
N ALA A 162 3.25 -18.26 -23.63
CA ALA A 162 1.79 -18.46 -23.57
C ALA A 162 1.36 -19.17 -22.27
N ASN A 163 2.19 -20.10 -21.76
CA ASN A 163 1.93 -20.76 -20.48
C ASN A 163 1.95 -19.78 -19.30
N GLN A 164 2.89 -18.82 -19.26
CA GLN A 164 2.91 -17.76 -18.24
C GLN A 164 1.72 -16.81 -18.39
N ALA A 165 1.34 -16.45 -19.61
CA ALA A 165 0.16 -15.63 -19.88
C ALA A 165 -1.15 -16.32 -19.43
N ARG A 166 -1.21 -17.66 -19.53
CA ARG A 166 -2.34 -18.47 -19.05
C ARG A 166 -2.34 -18.66 -17.53
N ARG A 167 -1.21 -19.01 -16.91
CA ARG A 167 -1.10 -19.24 -15.46
C ARG A 167 -1.17 -17.97 -14.62
N LYS A 168 -0.73 -16.83 -15.15
CA LYS A 168 -0.70 -15.51 -14.48
C LYS A 168 -0.10 -15.57 -13.05
N PRO A 169 1.18 -15.99 -12.91
CA PRO A 169 1.81 -16.23 -11.60
C PRO A 169 1.83 -14.98 -10.70
N GLY A 170 1.24 -15.03 -9.51
CA GLY A 170 1.16 -13.88 -8.60
C GLY A 170 -0.06 -12.97 -8.82
N ARG A 171 -0.89 -13.20 -9.85
CA ARG A 171 -2.10 -12.39 -10.15
C ARG A 171 -3.03 -12.22 -8.96
N GLN A 172 -3.33 -13.31 -8.25
CA GLN A 172 -4.20 -13.30 -7.07
C GLN A 172 -3.61 -12.44 -5.95
N ILE A 173 -2.29 -12.51 -5.76
CA ILE A 173 -1.61 -11.78 -4.69
C ILE A 173 -1.57 -10.30 -5.01
N ILE A 174 -1.31 -9.90 -6.26
CA ILE A 174 -1.44 -8.49 -6.67
C ILE A 174 -2.87 -8.00 -6.44
N THR A 175 -3.89 -8.80 -6.76
CA THR A 175 -5.29 -8.42 -6.50
C THR A 175 -5.58 -8.25 -5.01
N PHE A 176 -5.05 -9.12 -4.16
CA PHE A 176 -5.12 -8.93 -2.70
C PHE A 176 -4.43 -7.63 -2.28
N LEU A 177 -3.21 -7.39 -2.75
CA LEU A 177 -2.40 -6.21 -2.42
C LEU A 177 -3.06 -4.89 -2.85
N LEU A 178 -3.79 -4.87 -3.96
CA LEU A 178 -4.58 -3.70 -4.38
C LEU A 178 -5.61 -3.30 -3.33
N VAL A 179 -6.35 -4.28 -2.79
CA VAL A 179 -7.37 -4.02 -1.77
C VAL A 179 -6.73 -3.75 -0.40
N ALA A 180 -5.68 -4.47 -0.04
CA ALA A 180 -4.94 -4.22 1.20
C ALA A 180 -4.31 -2.82 1.23
N ASN A 181 -3.82 -2.30 0.08
CA ASN A 181 -3.35 -0.93 0.00
C ASN A 181 -4.45 0.11 0.20
N MET A 182 -5.66 -0.16 -0.27
CA MET A 182 -6.82 0.68 0.03
C MET A 182 -7.12 0.72 1.54
N ALA A 183 -7.02 -0.42 2.21
CA ALA A 183 -7.18 -0.49 3.67
C ALA A 183 -6.09 0.32 4.40
N MET A 184 -4.81 0.13 4.02
CA MET A 184 -3.70 0.91 4.60
C MET A 184 -3.81 2.41 4.30
N TRP A 185 -4.29 2.78 3.11
CA TRP A 185 -4.56 4.17 2.74
C TRP A 185 -5.67 4.78 3.61
N ALA A 186 -6.73 4.03 3.89
CA ALA A 186 -7.82 4.48 4.74
C ALA A 186 -7.33 4.76 6.17
N ILE A 187 -6.52 3.87 6.75
CA ILE A 187 -5.94 4.08 8.09
C ILE A 187 -5.03 5.32 8.11
N ASN A 188 -4.10 5.43 7.15
CA ASN A 188 -3.21 6.60 7.06
C ASN A 188 -3.98 7.92 6.94
N THR A 189 -5.10 7.92 6.21
CA THR A 189 -5.92 9.11 5.97
C THR A 189 -6.79 9.47 7.17
N LEU A 190 -7.47 8.48 7.75
CA LEU A 190 -8.50 8.69 8.75
C LEU A 190 -7.93 8.76 10.18
N GLU A 191 -6.91 7.97 10.49
CA GLU A 191 -6.25 7.98 11.80
C GLU A 191 -4.99 8.85 11.75
N LYS A 192 -3.97 8.44 11.00
CA LYS A 192 -2.62 9.03 11.13
C LYS A 192 -2.50 10.45 10.61
N GLY A 193 -3.39 10.87 9.71
CA GLY A 193 -3.50 12.25 9.23
C GLY A 193 -3.85 13.26 10.33
N HIS A 194 -4.39 12.79 11.46
CA HIS A 194 -4.81 13.64 12.58
C HIS A 194 -3.82 13.55 13.73
N ALA A 195 -2.97 14.56 13.88
CA ALA A 195 -1.94 14.63 14.92
C ALA A 195 -2.49 14.44 16.35
N GLU A 196 -3.75 14.82 16.58
CA GLU A 196 -4.48 14.74 17.85
C GLU A 196 -4.73 13.31 18.36
N PHE A 197 -4.74 12.32 17.45
CA PHE A 197 -4.95 10.92 17.81
C PHE A 197 -3.71 10.25 18.41
N ARG A 198 -2.55 10.95 18.44
CA ARG A 198 -1.31 10.49 19.10
C ARG A 198 -0.93 11.44 20.26
N PRO A 199 -1.70 11.45 21.37
CA PRO A 199 -1.46 12.38 22.49
C PRO A 199 -0.10 12.19 23.17
N SER A 200 0.47 10.98 23.14
CA SER A 200 1.83 10.71 23.64
C SER A 200 2.91 11.46 22.85
N HIS A 201 2.75 11.56 21.52
CA HIS A 201 3.69 12.25 20.64
C HIS A 201 3.55 13.76 20.79
N LEU A 202 2.33 14.27 20.98
CA LEU A 202 2.08 15.68 21.30
C LEU A 202 2.75 16.11 22.62
N LYS A 203 2.74 15.25 23.64
CA LYS A 203 3.42 15.51 24.92
C LYS A 203 4.94 15.54 24.76
N PHE A 204 5.50 14.65 23.94
CA PHE A 204 6.94 14.52 23.75
C PHE A 204 7.53 15.62 22.85
N PHE A 205 7.01 15.77 21.62
CA PHE A 205 7.52 16.74 20.66
C PHE A 205 6.97 18.16 20.87
N GLY A 206 5.87 18.29 21.60
CA GLY A 206 5.08 19.51 21.66
C GLY A 206 4.08 19.61 20.49
N VAL A 207 2.98 20.33 20.75
CA VAL A 207 1.85 20.43 19.83
C VAL A 207 2.27 20.93 18.45
N TRP A 208 3.04 22.02 18.40
CA TRP A 208 3.44 22.65 17.14
C TRP A 208 4.39 21.78 16.31
N ALA A 209 5.43 21.20 16.92
CA ALA A 209 6.40 20.40 16.19
C ALA A 209 5.76 19.13 15.62
N TRP A 210 5.00 18.39 16.44
CA TRP A 210 4.31 17.19 15.97
C TRP A 210 3.25 17.48 14.91
N THR A 211 2.52 18.59 15.05
CA THR A 211 1.56 19.06 14.05
C THR A 211 2.27 19.31 12.73
N VAL A 212 3.36 20.07 12.71
CA VAL A 212 4.13 20.35 11.47
C VAL A 212 4.66 19.06 10.84
N ILE A 213 5.28 18.17 11.63
CA ILE A 213 5.78 16.89 11.14
C ILE A 213 4.66 16.10 10.47
N THR A 214 3.52 15.95 11.15
CA THR A 214 2.37 15.20 10.64
C THR A 214 1.82 15.84 9.37
N HIS A 215 1.59 17.15 9.36
CA HIS A 215 0.97 17.85 8.21
C HIS A 215 1.87 17.92 6.97
N VAL A 216 3.19 17.81 7.13
CA VAL A 216 4.13 17.73 5.99
C VAL A 216 4.27 16.28 5.49
N SER A 217 4.42 15.32 6.41
CA SER A 217 4.75 13.93 6.07
C SER A 217 3.53 13.09 5.67
N MET A 218 2.38 13.27 6.32
CA MET A 218 1.19 12.46 6.07
C MET A 218 0.59 12.62 4.67
N PRO A 219 0.48 13.84 4.10
CA PRO A 219 -0.01 13.97 2.72
C PRO A 219 0.84 13.19 1.72
N LEU A 220 2.16 13.21 1.89
CA LEU A 220 3.09 12.43 1.07
C LEU A 220 2.95 10.91 1.32
N ALA A 221 2.77 10.49 2.57
CA ALA A 221 2.52 9.09 2.93
C ALA A 221 1.19 8.57 2.34
N ILE A 222 0.13 9.37 2.40
CA ILE A 222 -1.19 9.08 1.80
C ILE A 222 -1.04 9.00 0.28
N PHE A 223 -0.33 9.95 -0.33
CA PHE A 223 -0.03 9.94 -1.75
C PHE A 223 0.76 8.69 -2.17
N TYR A 224 1.74 8.25 -1.37
CA TYR A 224 2.46 7.00 -1.60
C TYR A 224 1.51 5.79 -1.66
N ARG A 225 0.59 5.65 -0.69
CA ARG A 225 -0.37 4.53 -0.66
C ARG A 225 -1.31 4.53 -1.87
N PHE A 226 -1.77 5.71 -2.26
CA PHE A 226 -2.62 5.87 -3.44
C PHE A 226 -1.86 5.52 -4.72
N HIS A 227 -0.67 6.10 -4.90
CA HIS A 227 0.14 5.91 -6.10
C HIS A 227 0.68 4.48 -6.22
N SER A 228 1.07 3.84 -5.11
CA SER A 228 1.48 2.44 -5.12
C SER A 228 0.36 1.51 -5.57
N THR A 229 -0.91 1.83 -5.26
CA THR A 229 -2.09 1.12 -5.76
C THR A 229 -2.21 1.26 -7.28
N ILE A 230 -1.98 2.46 -7.82
CA ILE A 230 -1.97 2.71 -9.27
C ILE A 230 -0.87 1.88 -9.95
N CYS A 231 0.36 1.91 -9.41
CA CYS A 231 1.46 1.13 -9.96
C CYS A 231 1.17 -0.38 -9.93
N LEU A 232 0.61 -0.90 -8.82
CA LEU A 232 0.18 -2.29 -8.71
C LEU A 232 -0.90 -2.65 -9.75
N PHE A 233 -1.83 -1.73 -10.02
CA PHE A 233 -2.87 -1.92 -11.02
C PHE A 233 -2.29 -1.95 -12.43
N GLU A 234 -1.32 -1.10 -12.74
CA GLU A 234 -0.61 -1.12 -14.01
C GLU A 234 0.21 -2.41 -14.19
N ILE A 235 0.89 -2.88 -13.14
CA ILE A 235 1.57 -4.19 -13.14
C ILE A 235 0.55 -5.30 -13.40
N TRP A 236 -0.57 -5.29 -12.68
CA TRP A 236 -1.65 -6.25 -12.87
C TRP A 236 -2.13 -6.24 -14.33
N LYS A 237 -2.41 -5.08 -14.92
CA LYS A 237 -2.88 -4.96 -16.30
C LYS A 237 -1.86 -5.41 -17.34
N SER A 238 -0.58 -5.12 -17.12
CA SER A 238 0.47 -5.22 -18.15
C SER A 238 1.33 -6.48 -18.07
N ALA A 239 1.51 -7.09 -16.88
CA ALA A 239 2.46 -8.18 -16.66
C ALA A 239 2.22 -9.42 -17.53
N TYR A 240 0.96 -9.67 -17.95
CA TYR A 240 0.58 -10.88 -18.70
C TYR A 240 0.08 -10.60 -20.12
N LYS A 241 0.26 -9.38 -20.63
CA LYS A 241 -0.01 -9.08 -22.05
C LYS A 241 1.21 -9.46 -22.87
N MET A 242 1.05 -10.43 -23.77
CA MET A 242 2.06 -10.75 -24.77
C MET A 242 2.14 -9.58 -25.76
N LYS A 243 3.30 -8.94 -25.91
CA LYS A 243 3.57 -8.15 -27.11
C LYS A 243 3.75 -9.15 -28.25
N VAL A 244 2.75 -9.21 -29.12
CA VAL A 244 2.87 -9.87 -30.44
C VAL A 244 3.79 -9.02 -31.30
#